data_AF-A0A7W4QBD6-F1
#
_entry.id   AF-A0A7W4QBD6-F1
#
_cell.length_a   1.000
_cell.length_b   1.000
_cell.length_c   1.000
_cell.angle_alpha   90.00
_cell.angle_beta   90.00
_cell.angle_gamma   90.00
#
_symmetry.space_group_name_H-M   'P 1'
#
loop_
_entity.id
_entity.type
_entity.pdbx_description
1 polymer ?
#
loop_
_entity_poly.entity_id
_entity_poly.type
_entity_poly.pdbx_seq_one_letter_code
_entity_poly.pdbx_strand_id
1 'polypeptide(L)'
;MHHKLMTVLLLALLAGCAQPQLEQPKANGAYLVIEGAEAWAVLVSDGKRVEEHGRVLDVTHLPSQHSNIAASYVIDTPNCGKLQWLTERENGAEGEEVTRLTRKHDQQLRQPGCVIASGLSRTWTALDYSG
;
A
#
# COMPACT_ATOMS: atom_id res chain seq x y z
N MET A 1 -0.58 -42.80 27.80
CA MET A 1 -1.02 -41.39 27.83
C MET A 1 0.03 -40.39 27.31
N HIS A 2 1.30 -40.80 27.09
CA HIS A 2 2.37 -39.89 26.62
C HIS A 2 2.30 -39.47 25.15
N HIS A 3 1.68 -40.26 24.27
CA HIS A 3 1.68 -39.96 22.83
C HIS A 3 0.77 -38.78 22.46
N LYS A 4 -0.37 -38.63 23.15
CA LYS A 4 -1.33 -37.53 22.91
C LYS A 4 -0.79 -36.16 23.31
N LEU A 5 0.12 -36.11 24.30
CA LEU A 5 0.72 -34.86 24.77
C LEU A 5 1.76 -34.33 23.76
N MET A 6 2.51 -35.24 23.14
CA MET A 6 3.54 -34.92 22.15
C MET A 6 2.94 -34.37 20.85
N THR A 7 1.76 -34.85 20.46
CA THR A 7 1.03 -34.34 19.27
C THR A 7 0.50 -32.92 19.47
N VAL A 8 0.01 -32.59 20.67
CA VAL A 8 -0.52 -31.25 21.00
C VAL A 8 0.60 -30.21 21.04
N LEU A 9 1.79 -30.59 21.54
CA LEU A 9 2.96 -29.72 21.57
C LEU A 9 3.47 -29.36 20.16
N LEU A 10 3.42 -30.33 19.23
CA LEU A 10 3.77 -30.13 17.82
C LEU A 10 2.81 -29.19 17.09
N LEU A 11 1.50 -29.29 17.39
CA LEU A 11 0.47 -28.42 16.80
C LEU A 11 0.59 -26.96 17.28
N ALA A 12 0.96 -26.75 18.55
CA ALA A 12 1.18 -25.41 19.09
C ALA A 12 2.41 -24.71 18.48
N LEU A 13 3.45 -25.46 18.11
CA LEU A 13 4.65 -24.93 17.44
C LEU A 13 4.38 -24.54 15.97
N LEU A 14 3.44 -25.20 15.30
CA LEU A 14 3.05 -24.91 13.91
C LEU A 14 2.15 -23.68 13.77
N ALA A 15 1.47 -23.25 14.84
CA ALA A 15 0.64 -22.06 14.85
C ALA A 15 1.43 -20.73 14.89
N GLY A 16 2.76 -20.79 15.04
CA GLY A 16 3.62 -19.63 15.30
C GLY A 16 4.21 -18.91 14.09
N CYS A 17 3.98 -19.36 12.84
CA CYS A 17 4.63 -18.78 11.67
C CYS A 17 3.66 -18.48 10.51
N ALA A 18 2.49 -17.90 10.78
CA ALA A 18 1.78 -17.17 9.75
C ALA A 18 2.38 -15.76 9.68
N GLN A 19 3.58 -15.67 9.09
CA GLN A 19 4.19 -14.39 8.80
C GLN A 19 3.26 -13.69 7.80
N PRO A 20 2.73 -12.48 8.11
CA PRO A 20 1.86 -11.79 7.16
C PRO A 20 2.63 -11.68 5.86
N GLN A 21 2.01 -12.11 4.76
CA GLN A 21 2.60 -11.97 3.43
C GLN A 21 2.67 -10.48 3.14
N LEU A 22 3.79 -9.84 3.49
CA LEU A 22 4.14 -8.52 3.00
C LEU A 22 4.12 -8.62 1.47
N GLU A 23 3.25 -7.82 0.85
CA GLU A 23 3.06 -7.84 -0.59
C GLU A 23 4.42 -7.58 -1.27
N GLN A 24 4.96 -8.58 -1.98
CA GLN A 24 6.27 -8.43 -2.61
C GLN A 24 6.15 -7.55 -3.86
N PRO A 25 7.11 -6.64 -4.11
CA PRO A 25 7.10 -5.83 -5.31
C PRO A 25 7.21 -6.70 -6.56
N LYS A 26 6.16 -6.69 -7.38
CA LYS A 26 6.09 -7.27 -8.72
C LYS A 26 6.98 -6.49 -9.70
N ALA A 27 7.57 -7.19 -10.69
CA ALA A 27 8.46 -6.57 -11.68
C ALA A 27 7.77 -5.45 -12.51
N ASN A 28 6.46 -5.52 -12.70
CA ASN A 28 5.63 -4.42 -13.22
C ASN A 28 4.57 -4.09 -12.16
N GLY A 29 4.44 -2.81 -11.80
CA GLY A 29 3.55 -2.42 -10.71
C GLY A 29 3.52 -0.91 -10.44
N ALA A 30 2.66 -0.52 -9.52
CA ALA A 30 2.58 0.83 -8.99
C ALA A 30 2.72 0.74 -7.46
N TYR A 31 3.67 1.46 -6.89
CA TYR A 31 4.02 1.40 -5.48
C TYR A 31 3.94 2.78 -4.87
N LEU A 32 3.28 2.87 -3.72
CA LEU A 32 3.40 4.02 -2.84
C LEU A 32 4.31 3.60 -1.69
N VAL A 33 5.53 4.11 -1.67
CA VAL A 33 6.51 3.84 -0.61
C VAL A 33 6.48 4.99 0.38
N ILE A 34 6.34 4.71 1.67
CA ILE A 34 6.35 5.71 2.74
C ILE A 34 7.49 5.41 3.72
N GLU A 35 8.32 6.41 4.00
CA GLU A 35 9.41 6.33 4.99
C GLU A 35 9.43 7.60 5.84
N GLY A 36 8.83 7.52 7.04
CA GLY A 36 8.67 8.66 7.94
C GLY A 36 7.90 9.81 7.29
N ALA A 37 8.58 10.92 7.02
CA ALA A 37 7.97 12.12 6.41
C ALA A 37 8.10 12.15 4.87
N GLU A 38 8.80 11.19 4.27
CA GLU A 38 9.05 11.13 2.83
C GLU A 38 8.24 10.01 2.17
N ALA A 39 7.93 10.19 0.88
CA ALA A 39 7.21 9.21 0.09
C ALA A 39 7.65 9.20 -1.38
N TRP A 40 7.52 8.03 -2.01
CA TRP A 40 7.77 7.84 -3.43
C TRP A 40 6.60 7.12 -4.08
N ALA A 41 6.01 7.75 -5.10
CA ALA A 41 5.09 7.11 -6.01
C ALA A 41 5.88 6.53 -7.19
N VAL A 42 6.08 5.21 -7.19
CA VAL A 42 6.92 4.50 -8.15
C VAL A 42 6.05 3.72 -9.14
N LEU A 43 6.26 3.94 -10.42
CA LEU A 43 5.68 3.13 -11.49
C LEU A 43 6.78 2.33 -12.19
N VAL A 44 6.57 1.02 -12.30
CA VAL A 44 7.41 0.13 -13.09
C VAL A 44 6.57 -0.48 -14.19
N SER A 45 6.93 -0.20 -15.44
CA SER A 45 6.27 -0.77 -16.63
C SER A 45 7.32 -0.99 -17.71
N ASP A 46 7.30 -2.17 -18.33
CA ASP A 46 8.11 -2.49 -19.51
C ASP A 46 9.62 -2.30 -19.26
N GLY A 47 10.07 -2.65 -18.04
CA GLY A 47 11.46 -2.51 -17.62
C GLY A 47 11.87 -1.06 -17.31
N LYS A 48 10.98 -0.09 -17.46
CA LYS A 48 11.22 1.31 -17.09
C LYS A 48 10.63 1.61 -15.72
N ARG A 49 11.46 2.16 -14.84
CA ARG A 49 11.04 2.75 -13.57
C ARG A 49 10.93 4.26 -13.73
N VAL A 50 9.82 4.82 -13.28
CA VAL A 50 9.65 6.25 -13.05
C VAL A 50 9.16 6.45 -11.63
N GLU A 51 9.59 7.52 -10.98
CA GLU A 51 9.18 7.82 -9.61
C GLU A 51 8.93 9.32 -9.44
N GLU A 52 7.93 9.63 -8.63
CA GLU A 52 7.67 10.97 -8.13
C GLU A 52 7.92 10.97 -6.62
N HIS A 53 8.87 11.80 -6.19
CA HIS A 53 9.18 12.02 -4.78
C HIS A 53 8.24 13.07 -4.19
N GLY A 54 7.88 12.90 -2.92
CA GLY A 54 7.06 13.87 -2.21
C GLY A 54 7.14 13.72 -0.70
N ARG A 55 6.52 14.68 -0.02
CA ARG A 55 6.46 14.72 1.45
C ARG A 55 5.10 14.21 1.92
N VAL A 56 5.10 13.37 2.92
CA VAL A 56 3.90 12.94 3.62
C VAL A 56 3.28 14.14 4.35
N LEU A 57 2.03 14.44 4.04
CA LEU A 57 1.24 15.46 4.72
C LEU A 57 0.36 14.86 5.81
N ASP A 58 -0.21 13.69 5.55
CA ASP A 58 -1.14 13.02 6.45
C ASP A 58 -1.15 11.51 6.19
N VAL A 59 -1.24 10.74 7.27
CA VAL A 59 -1.44 9.29 7.25
C VAL A 59 -2.51 8.97 8.29
N THR A 60 -3.60 8.38 7.84
CA THR A 60 -4.70 7.96 8.72
C THR A 60 -4.96 6.48 8.53
N HIS A 61 -4.72 5.67 9.56
CA HIS A 61 -5.14 4.27 9.62
C HIS A 61 -6.47 4.16 10.34
N LEU A 62 -7.42 3.47 9.72
CA LEU A 62 -8.78 3.33 10.23
C LEU A 62 -9.01 1.90 10.74
N PRO A 63 -9.51 1.72 11.98
CA PRO A 63 -9.81 0.41 12.51
C PRO A 63 -10.92 -0.27 11.70
N SER A 64 -10.81 -1.59 11.55
CA SER A 64 -11.70 -2.41 10.69
C SER A 64 -13.18 -2.36 11.05
N GLN A 65 -13.52 -1.98 12.28
CA GLN A 65 -14.90 -2.05 12.79
C GLN A 65 -15.84 -0.95 12.26
N HIS A 66 -15.31 0.11 11.63
CA HIS A 66 -16.10 1.31 11.30
C HIS A 66 -15.90 1.84 9.88
N SER A 67 -15.07 1.19 9.05
CA SER A 67 -14.75 1.71 7.72
C SER A 67 -14.25 0.63 6.76
N ASN A 68 -14.70 0.73 5.51
CA ASN A 68 -14.16 -0.03 4.39
C ASN A 68 -12.78 0.51 3.95
N ILE A 69 -12.37 1.69 4.45
CA ILE A 69 -11.04 2.23 4.24
C ILE A 69 -10.12 1.72 5.35
N ALA A 70 -8.99 1.13 4.97
CA ALA A 70 -7.92 0.73 5.87
C ALA A 70 -6.93 1.85 6.17
N ALA A 71 -6.52 2.59 5.14
CA ALA A 71 -5.58 3.68 5.27
C ALA A 71 -5.85 4.80 4.26
N SER A 72 -5.51 6.03 4.62
CA SER A 72 -5.42 7.18 3.72
C SER A 72 -4.04 7.79 3.83
N TYR A 73 -3.39 8.01 2.69
CA TYR A 73 -2.09 8.69 2.59
C TYR A 73 -2.26 9.95 1.76
N VAL A 74 -1.86 11.10 2.28
CA VAL A 74 -1.85 12.38 1.56
C VAL A 74 -0.42 12.82 1.38
N ILE A 75 0.03 12.94 0.13
CA ILE A 75 1.42 13.26 -0.23
C ILE A 75 1.44 14.55 -1.03
N ASP A 76 2.35 15.44 -0.71
CA ASP A 76 2.65 16.64 -1.50
C ASP A 76 3.86 16.38 -2.38
N THR A 77 3.71 16.59 -3.69
CA THR A 77 4.76 16.33 -4.66
C THR A 77 5.08 17.61 -5.43
N PRO A 78 6.35 17.84 -5.81
CA PRO A 78 6.72 19.03 -6.59
C PRO A 78 6.08 19.08 -7.97
N ASN A 79 5.90 17.93 -8.65
CA ASN A 79 5.45 17.92 -10.05
C ASN A 79 3.98 17.51 -10.23
N CYS A 80 3.38 16.81 -9.26
CA CYS A 80 2.00 16.36 -9.32
C CYS A 80 1.08 17.03 -8.29
N GLY A 81 1.62 17.94 -7.47
CA GLY A 81 0.91 18.61 -6.39
C GLY A 81 0.49 17.65 -5.28
N LYS A 82 -0.63 17.98 -4.62
CA LYS A 82 -1.18 17.19 -3.53
C LYS A 82 -2.00 16.02 -4.06
N LEU A 83 -1.64 14.82 -3.62
CA LEU A 83 -2.24 13.57 -4.04
C LEU A 83 -2.70 12.76 -2.83
N GLN A 84 -3.70 11.91 -3.03
CA GLN A 84 -4.22 11.06 -1.97
C GLN A 84 -4.41 9.63 -2.47
N TRP A 85 -3.86 8.67 -1.73
CA TRP A 85 -4.11 7.24 -1.92
C TRP A 85 -5.02 6.72 -0.81
N LEU A 86 -5.95 5.86 -1.17
CA LEU A 86 -6.82 5.15 -0.23
C LEU A 86 -6.58 3.65 -0.35
N THR A 87 -6.37 3.01 0.78
CA THR A 87 -6.36 1.55 0.89
C THR A 87 -7.75 1.10 1.30
N GLU A 88 -8.43 0.36 0.44
CA GLU A 88 -9.78 -0.16 0.68
C GLU A 88 -9.68 -1.64 1.06
N ARG A 89 -10.51 -2.08 2.01
CA ARG A 89 -10.70 -3.49 2.34
C ARG A 89 -11.74 -4.04 1.37
N GLU A 90 -11.35 -5.00 0.54
CA GLU A 90 -12.33 -5.69 -0.29
C GLU A 90 -13.08 -6.74 0.54
N ASN A 91 -14.38 -6.90 0.30
CA ASN A 91 -15.25 -7.82 1.06
C ASN A 91 -15.04 -9.31 0.69
N GLY A 92 -13.82 -9.68 0.27
CA GLY A 92 -13.39 -11.03 -0.09
C GLY A 92 -12.75 -11.79 1.07
N ALA A 93 -12.29 -13.02 0.80
CA ALA A 93 -11.64 -13.89 1.79
C ALA A 93 -10.43 -13.16 2.43
N GLU A 94 -10.45 -13.07 3.76
CA GLU A 94 -9.37 -12.63 4.65
C GLU A 94 -8.40 -11.56 4.11
N GLY A 95 -8.74 -10.28 4.28
CA GLY A 95 -7.74 -9.21 4.39
C GLY A 95 -7.12 -8.71 3.08
N GLU A 96 -7.77 -8.92 1.93
CA GLU A 96 -7.32 -8.32 0.67
C GLU A 96 -7.55 -6.79 0.71
N GLU A 97 -6.44 -6.05 0.82
CA GLU A 97 -6.41 -4.60 0.83
C GLU A 97 -5.94 -4.09 -0.53
N VAL A 98 -6.67 -3.11 -1.09
CA VAL A 98 -6.35 -2.56 -2.39
C VAL A 98 -6.13 -1.06 -2.31
N THR A 99 -4.91 -0.62 -2.67
CA THR A 99 -4.58 0.82 -2.68
C THR A 99 -4.90 1.44 -4.02
N ARG A 100 -5.55 2.61 -4.02
CA ARG A 100 -5.93 3.38 -5.21
C ARG A 100 -5.55 4.84 -5.05
N LEU A 101 -4.96 5.42 -6.09
CA LEU A 101 -4.81 6.86 -6.20
C LEU A 101 -6.19 7.49 -6.45
N THR A 102 -6.60 8.40 -5.58
CA THR A 102 -7.90 9.06 -5.69
C THR A 102 -7.93 10.07 -6.83
N ARG A 103 -9.07 10.13 -7.52
CA ARG A 103 -9.31 11.09 -8.62
C ARG A 103 -9.72 12.48 -8.17
N LYS A 104 -9.87 12.72 -6.86
CA LYS A 104 -10.24 14.04 -6.32
C LYS A 104 -9.24 15.13 -6.71
N HIS A 105 -8.00 14.74 -7.00
CA HIS A 105 -6.91 15.63 -7.37
C HIS A 105 -6.54 15.54 -8.87
N ASP A 106 -7.45 15.04 -9.72
CA ASP A 106 -7.24 14.82 -11.17
C ASP A 106 -6.75 16.06 -11.92
N GLN A 107 -7.09 17.27 -11.46
CA GLN A 107 -6.64 18.51 -12.09
C GLN A 107 -5.14 18.77 -11.85
N GLN A 108 -4.60 18.40 -10.69
CA GLN A 108 -3.18 18.52 -10.36
C GLN A 108 -2.35 17.44 -11.10
N LEU A 109 -2.95 16.27 -11.31
CA LEU A 109 -2.35 15.18 -12.11
C LEU A 109 -2.21 15.51 -13.60
N ARG A 110 -2.94 16.50 -14.11
CA ARG A 110 -2.83 16.98 -15.50
C ARG A 110 -1.73 18.01 -15.70
N GLN A 111 -0.99 18.36 -14.65
CA GLN A 111 0.11 19.31 -14.77
C GLN A 111 1.22 18.74 -15.68
N PRO A 112 1.80 19.57 -16.57
CA PRO A 112 2.98 19.19 -17.32
C PRO A 112 4.10 18.75 -16.38
N GLY A 113 4.66 17.57 -16.60
CA GLY A 113 5.74 17.02 -15.78
C GLY A 113 5.30 16.04 -14.69
N CYS A 114 4.00 15.86 -14.45
CA CYS A 114 3.54 14.83 -13.52
C CYS A 114 3.73 13.41 -14.12
N VAL A 115 4.81 12.74 -13.72
CA VAL A 115 5.21 11.44 -14.31
C VAL A 115 4.28 10.29 -13.92
N ILE A 116 3.61 10.40 -12.76
CA ILE A 116 2.70 9.36 -12.26
C ILE A 116 1.27 9.47 -12.76
N ALA A 117 0.93 10.49 -13.57
CA ALA A 117 -0.40 10.64 -14.16
C ALA A 117 -0.83 9.40 -14.99
N SER A 118 0.14 8.75 -15.64
CA SER A 118 -0.08 7.51 -16.40
C SER A 118 -0.48 6.29 -15.53
N GLY A 119 -0.23 6.35 -14.22
CA GLY A 119 -0.50 5.28 -13.27
C GLY A 119 -1.88 5.37 -12.59
N LEU A 120 -2.72 6.35 -12.94
CA LEU A 120 -4.00 6.60 -12.27
C LEU A 120 -4.99 5.44 -12.29
N SER A 121 -4.97 4.64 -13.36
CA SER A 121 -5.86 3.48 -13.50
C SER A 121 -5.33 2.22 -12.83
N ARG A 122 -4.08 2.24 -12.32
CA ARG A 122 -3.46 1.07 -11.71
C ARG A 122 -3.92 0.89 -10.26
N THR A 123 -4.01 -0.35 -9.84
CA THR A 123 -3.93 -0.71 -8.42
C THR A 123 -2.52 -0.43 -7.93
N TRP A 124 -2.42 0.23 -6.79
CA TRP A 124 -1.18 0.51 -6.10
C TRP A 124 -0.99 -0.47 -4.95
N THR A 125 0.27 -0.72 -4.60
CA THR A 125 0.66 -1.39 -3.35
C THR A 125 1.28 -0.33 -2.44
N ALA A 126 0.71 -0.13 -1.25
CA ALA A 126 1.28 0.74 -0.23
C ALA A 126 2.33 -0.04 0.58
N LEU A 127 3.56 0.46 0.58
CA LEU A 127 4.68 -0.06 1.37
C LEU A 127 5.01 0.99 2.43
N ASP A 128 4.35 0.88 3.58
CA ASP A 128 4.50 1.81 4.69
C ASP A 128 5.53 1.30 5.71
N TYR A 129 6.66 2.00 5.80
CA TYR A 129 7.76 1.71 6.73
C TYR A 129 7.83 2.72 7.88
N SER A 130 6.78 3.53 8.09
CA SER A 130 6.83 4.66 9.04
C SER A 130 6.78 4.27 10.52
N GLY A 131 6.33 3.05 10.87
CA GLY A 131 6.53 2.41 12.17
C GLY A 131 5.77 3.01 13.35
#